data_AF-A0A6M2CSY5-F1
#
_entry.id   AF-A0A6M2CSY5-F1
#
_cell.length_a   1.000
_cell.length_b   1.000
_cell.length_c   1.000
_cell.angle_alpha   90.00
_cell.angle_beta   90.00
_cell.angle_gamma   90.00
#
_symmetry.space_group_name_H-M   'P 1'
#
loop_
_entity.id
_entity.type
_entity.pdbx_description
1 polymer ?
#
loop_
_entity_poly.entity_id
_entity_poly.type
_entity_poly.pdbx_seq_one_letter_code
_entity_poly.pdbx_strand_id
1 'polypeptide(L)'
;VAFARSYLALSPVLYLFTRSRAMLRLVVLFVVLGHVSLVDRSNFKSCNDSGFCKRNRNTKPGESPYNVELSTVKSTSSSRVEADVINSKNGVALRLELVALEEGVLRMRLNEKESAVARFEPKEALLDTIKESDLHLENKDDSSFTVTFGKHRAIVRASPLVVEVYSNGQLVLVANARGLLRFEHYRPRGSSNDAGDPAGDNQNEAEKEDSPKVDDDMEGAWEETFKGHTDSKKHGPMSVGLDFTFEGFDHVYGLPEHADSFALRPTVGSSDPVRMYNLDVFEYEVDNVMALYGCVPLMLAHSETRTVGVLWLNAAETWVDIEPNSKQGVLSSVVDFVKRSPPPNHRETHWFSENGLIDTFFLLGPGPKDVMRQYKSLTGSTPLPPMFSVAYHQSRWNYNDQDDVRSVDAGFDEHNIPYDALWLDIEHTDGKKYFTWDPFKFSQPEQMIRNLTAKGRRMITIIDPHIKRESGYHIHSEATDRGYYVKNKDGGDFEGWCWPGSSSYLDFLNPEVRQWWATKFELDQYKGSTEHLFTWNDMNEPSVFNGPEVTMHKDCIHTGGWEHRDIHNMYGMFLPMSTYMGHLLRSGHK
;
A
#
# COMPACT_ATOMS: atom_id res chain seq x y z
N VAL A 1 -14.37 57.82 -66.73
CA VAL A 1 -13.20 57.34 -67.50
C VAL A 1 -12.72 56.08 -66.77
N ALA A 2 -13.12 54.86 -67.18
CA ALA A 2 -12.51 54.01 -68.22
C ALA A 2 -11.06 53.60 -67.86
N PHE A 3 -10.58 52.35 -67.90
CA PHE A 3 -11.04 51.05 -68.48
C PHE A 3 -11.43 50.02 -67.35
N ALA A 4 -11.86 48.75 -67.48
CA ALA A 4 -11.83 47.63 -68.49
C ALA A 4 -10.47 46.87 -68.59
N ARG A 5 -10.34 45.53 -68.77
CA ARG A 5 -11.20 44.30 -68.88
C ARG A 5 -10.49 43.16 -68.10
N SER A 6 -11.16 42.29 -67.32
CA SER A 6 -11.85 41.01 -67.65
C SER A 6 -10.96 39.78 -67.99
N TYR A 7 -11.27 38.64 -67.32
CA TYR A 7 -10.87 37.22 -67.56
C TYR A 7 -9.43 36.73 -67.33
N LEU A 8 -9.30 35.80 -66.38
CA LEU A 8 -8.80 34.43 -66.63
C LEU A 8 -9.34 33.47 -65.55
N ALA A 9 -9.69 32.24 -65.90
CA ALA A 9 -10.31 31.28 -64.98
C ALA A 9 -9.38 30.08 -64.72
N LEU A 10 -9.16 29.74 -63.44
CA LEU A 10 -8.37 28.58 -63.02
C LEU A 10 -9.04 27.78 -61.90
N SER A 11 -9.70 26.69 -62.33
CA SER A 11 -10.06 25.45 -61.61
C SER A 11 -10.22 25.45 -60.06
N PRO A 12 -11.43 25.16 -59.53
CA PRO A 12 -11.64 24.88 -58.11
C PRO A 12 -10.84 23.69 -57.54
N VAL A 13 -10.34 22.80 -58.39
CA VAL A 13 -9.70 21.53 -57.99
C VAL A 13 -8.46 21.75 -57.10
N LEU A 14 -7.69 22.81 -57.35
CA LEU A 14 -6.45 23.08 -56.61
C LEU A 14 -6.69 23.45 -55.12
N TYR A 15 -7.89 23.95 -54.80
CA TYR A 15 -8.25 24.38 -53.45
C TYR A 15 -8.67 23.20 -52.54
N LEU A 16 -9.10 22.08 -53.13
CA LEU A 16 -9.41 20.85 -52.41
C LEU A 16 -8.15 20.05 -52.06
N PHE A 17 -7.21 19.92 -53.02
CA PHE A 17 -5.94 19.20 -52.78
C PHE A 17 -5.04 19.87 -51.73
N THR A 18 -5.10 21.20 -51.58
CA THR A 18 -4.34 21.94 -50.57
C THR A 18 -4.91 21.73 -49.16
N ARG A 19 -6.24 21.80 -48.97
CA ARG A 19 -6.88 21.45 -47.70
C ARG A 19 -6.67 19.98 -47.33
N SER A 20 -6.80 19.06 -48.28
CA SER A 20 -6.53 17.62 -48.05
C SER A 20 -5.10 17.38 -47.56
N ARG A 21 -4.08 18.02 -48.18
CA ARG A 21 -2.69 17.90 -47.74
C ARG A 21 -2.41 18.57 -46.40
N ALA A 22 -3.08 19.68 -46.07
CA ALA A 22 -2.97 20.30 -44.75
C ALA A 22 -3.58 19.42 -43.66
N MET A 23 -4.77 18.86 -43.89
CA MET A 23 -5.47 17.96 -42.97
C MET A 23 -4.71 16.65 -42.79
N LEU A 24 -4.19 16.05 -43.87
CA LEU A 24 -3.33 14.86 -43.80
C LEU A 24 -2.02 15.15 -43.06
N ARG A 25 -1.42 16.33 -43.23
CA ARG A 25 -0.26 16.74 -42.42
C ARG A 25 -0.61 16.94 -40.95
N LEU A 26 -1.81 17.40 -40.62
CA LEU A 26 -2.27 17.55 -39.24
C LEU A 26 -2.60 16.20 -38.58
N VAL A 27 -3.19 15.26 -39.33
CA VAL A 27 -3.40 13.87 -38.88
C VAL A 27 -2.06 13.15 -38.72
N VAL A 28 -1.14 13.29 -39.68
CA VAL A 28 0.23 12.76 -39.53
C VAL A 28 0.96 13.45 -38.38
N LEU A 29 0.74 14.74 -38.12
CA LEU A 29 1.29 15.39 -36.93
C LEU A 29 0.69 14.80 -35.65
N PHE A 30 -0.60 14.50 -35.59
CA PHE A 30 -1.25 13.81 -34.46
C PHE A 30 -0.88 12.32 -34.33
N VAL A 31 -0.27 11.71 -35.34
CA VAL A 31 0.22 10.31 -35.35
C VAL A 31 1.75 10.23 -35.16
N VAL A 32 2.47 11.35 -35.34
CA VAL A 32 3.94 11.46 -35.21
C VAL A 32 4.35 12.31 -33.99
N LEU A 33 3.46 13.15 -33.46
CA LEU A 33 3.38 13.42 -32.03
C LEU A 33 2.97 12.10 -31.37
N GLY A 34 3.97 11.26 -31.11
CA GLY A 34 3.76 9.88 -30.70
C GLY A 34 3.16 9.77 -29.30
N HIS A 35 3.01 8.53 -28.85
CA HIS A 35 2.74 8.23 -27.45
C HIS A 35 3.92 8.68 -26.58
N VAL A 36 3.89 9.94 -26.15
CA VAL A 36 4.49 10.33 -24.87
C VAL A 36 3.63 9.64 -23.81
N SER A 37 4.05 8.44 -23.40
CA SER A 37 3.60 7.90 -22.11
C SER A 37 4.16 8.85 -21.06
N LEU A 38 3.30 9.31 -20.16
CA LEU A 38 3.69 10.28 -19.14
C LEU A 38 4.57 9.55 -18.11
N VAL A 39 4.07 8.42 -17.61
CA VAL A 39 4.84 7.46 -16.83
C VAL A 39 5.50 6.42 -17.74
N ASP A 40 6.80 6.16 -17.57
CA ASP A 40 7.42 4.94 -18.10
C ASP A 40 6.94 3.73 -17.28
N ARG A 41 5.79 3.19 -17.69
CA ARG A 41 5.16 2.00 -17.10
C ARG A 41 6.12 0.82 -16.99
N SER A 42 7.17 0.73 -17.81
CA SER A 42 8.13 -0.38 -17.74
C SER A 42 9.04 -0.33 -16.49
N ASN A 43 9.10 0.79 -15.76
CA ASN A 43 9.82 0.87 -14.47
C ASN A 43 9.06 0.19 -13.32
N PHE A 44 7.79 -0.15 -13.51
CA PHE A 44 6.92 -0.68 -12.47
C PHE A 44 6.37 -2.05 -12.91
N LYS A 45 6.30 -3.01 -11.99
CA LYS A 45 5.83 -4.36 -12.28
C LYS A 45 4.34 -4.38 -12.64
N SER A 46 4.00 -5.08 -13.72
CA SER A 46 2.67 -5.66 -13.87
C SER A 46 2.48 -6.81 -12.88
N CYS A 47 1.25 -7.29 -12.69
CA CYS A 47 0.99 -8.48 -11.88
C CYS A 47 1.71 -9.73 -12.43
N ASN A 48 1.97 -9.79 -13.74
CA ASN A 48 2.72 -10.88 -14.34
C ASN A 48 4.24 -10.79 -14.10
N ASP A 49 4.78 -9.59 -13.82
CA ASP A 49 6.19 -9.37 -13.46
C ASP A 49 6.48 -9.52 -11.95
N SER A 50 5.43 -9.72 -11.15
CA SER A 50 5.50 -9.97 -9.71
C SER A 50 5.07 -11.41 -9.43
N GLY A 51 6.04 -12.30 -9.17
CA GLY A 51 5.80 -13.75 -9.15
C GLY A 51 4.70 -14.19 -8.18
N PHE A 52 4.58 -13.55 -7.02
CA PHE A 52 3.49 -13.86 -6.08
C PHE A 52 2.13 -13.36 -6.59
N CYS A 53 2.07 -12.21 -7.28
CA CYS A 53 0.85 -11.71 -7.89
C CYS A 53 0.36 -12.69 -8.96
N LYS A 54 1.26 -13.09 -9.88
CA LYS A 54 1.03 -14.12 -10.90
C LYS A 54 0.51 -15.43 -10.29
N ARG A 55 1.20 -15.99 -9.28
CA ARG A 55 0.78 -17.25 -8.62
C ARG A 55 -0.56 -17.15 -7.90
N ASN A 56 -0.87 -16.02 -7.25
CA ASN A 56 -2.19 -15.83 -6.63
C ASN A 56 -3.27 -15.68 -7.70
N ARG A 57 -3.07 -14.83 -8.72
CA ARG A 57 -4.03 -14.60 -9.81
C ARG A 57 -4.31 -15.83 -10.67
N ASN A 58 -3.34 -16.75 -10.78
CA ASN A 58 -3.51 -18.06 -11.43
C ASN A 58 -4.26 -19.11 -10.57
N THR A 59 -4.59 -18.79 -9.30
CA THR A 59 -5.41 -19.65 -8.44
C THR A 59 -6.85 -19.65 -8.95
N LYS A 60 -7.36 -20.83 -9.31
CA LYS A 60 -8.69 -20.97 -9.94
C LYS A 60 -9.79 -21.12 -8.88
N PRO A 61 -10.96 -20.47 -9.05
CA PRO A 61 -12.13 -20.72 -8.21
C PRO A 61 -12.52 -22.20 -8.20
N GLY A 62 -12.93 -22.73 -7.04
CA GLY A 62 -13.27 -24.14 -6.87
C GLY A 62 -13.18 -24.63 -5.42
N GLU A 63 -13.01 -25.93 -5.24
CA GLU A 63 -12.87 -26.54 -3.90
C GLU A 63 -11.54 -26.16 -3.25
N SER A 64 -11.60 -25.28 -2.25
CA SER A 64 -10.45 -24.86 -1.46
C SER A 64 -9.89 -26.03 -0.64
N PRO A 65 -8.56 -26.26 -0.59
CA PRO A 65 -7.99 -27.40 0.13
C PRO A 65 -7.92 -27.18 1.66
N TYR A 66 -8.27 -26.00 2.16
CA TYR A 66 -8.19 -25.67 3.58
C TYR A 66 -9.46 -26.13 4.29
N ASN A 67 -9.31 -26.96 5.33
CA ASN A 67 -10.40 -27.56 6.08
C ASN A 67 -10.23 -27.29 7.57
N VAL A 68 -11.28 -26.89 8.29
CA VAL A 68 -11.22 -26.70 9.74
C VAL A 68 -11.23 -28.06 10.43
N GLU A 69 -10.25 -28.32 11.29
CA GLU A 69 -10.25 -29.47 12.17
C GLU A 69 -11.20 -29.20 13.35
N LEU A 70 -12.49 -29.49 13.15
CA LEU A 70 -13.56 -29.19 14.10
C LEU A 70 -13.29 -29.69 15.52
N SER A 71 -12.56 -30.79 15.71
CA SER A 71 -12.23 -31.28 17.06
C SER A 71 -11.42 -30.26 17.88
N THR A 72 -10.62 -29.41 17.23
CA THR A 72 -9.77 -28.39 17.88
C THR A 72 -10.49 -27.10 18.25
N VAL A 73 -11.70 -26.85 17.74
CA VAL A 73 -12.46 -25.60 17.98
C VAL A 73 -12.72 -25.40 19.48
N LYS A 74 -12.18 -24.31 20.03
CA LYS A 74 -12.21 -23.95 21.47
C LYS A 74 -12.32 -22.44 21.66
N SER A 75 -12.92 -22.00 22.76
CA SER A 75 -12.73 -20.62 23.27
C SER A 75 -11.42 -20.55 24.05
N THR A 76 -10.62 -19.49 23.85
CA THR A 76 -9.37 -19.26 24.60
C THR A 76 -9.41 -18.04 25.52
N SER A 77 -10.41 -17.18 25.37
CA SER A 77 -10.83 -16.17 26.36
C SER A 77 -12.37 -16.02 26.30
N SER A 78 -12.96 -15.01 26.96
CA SER A 78 -14.37 -14.66 26.72
C SER A 78 -14.60 -13.99 25.35
N SER A 79 -13.53 -13.52 24.70
CA SER A 79 -13.53 -12.74 23.46
C SER A 79 -12.94 -13.46 22.25
N ARG A 80 -12.30 -14.63 22.45
CA ARG A 80 -11.52 -15.34 21.43
C ARG A 80 -11.91 -16.80 21.26
N VAL A 81 -12.01 -17.21 19.99
CA VAL A 81 -12.23 -18.60 19.56
C VAL A 81 -11.14 -18.99 18.56
N GLU A 82 -10.55 -20.15 18.76
CA GLU A 82 -9.48 -20.70 17.92
C GLU A 82 -9.88 -22.05 17.32
N ALA A 83 -9.36 -22.34 16.13
CA ALA A 83 -9.40 -23.65 15.49
C ALA A 83 -8.13 -23.89 14.67
N ASP A 84 -7.70 -25.14 14.53
CA ASP A 84 -6.68 -25.51 13.53
C ASP A 84 -7.35 -25.68 12.16
N VAL A 85 -6.64 -25.30 11.09
CA VAL A 85 -7.08 -25.41 9.69
C VAL A 85 -6.02 -26.17 8.91
N ILE A 86 -6.37 -27.33 8.38
CA ILE A 86 -5.45 -28.24 7.69
C ILE A 86 -5.62 -28.09 6.17
N ASN A 87 -4.53 -27.86 5.45
CA ASN A 87 -4.51 -27.92 4.00
C ASN A 87 -4.41 -29.39 3.54
N SER A 88 -5.47 -29.92 2.94
CA SER A 88 -5.61 -31.33 2.56
C SER A 88 -4.64 -31.78 1.44
N LYS A 89 -4.02 -30.85 0.69
CA LYS A 89 -3.06 -31.18 -0.38
C LYS A 89 -1.63 -31.40 0.15
N ASN A 90 -1.26 -30.80 1.27
CA ASN A 90 0.13 -30.81 1.79
C ASN A 90 0.25 -31.08 3.31
N GLY A 91 -0.87 -31.22 4.02
CA GLY A 91 -0.91 -31.54 5.45
C GLY A 91 -0.56 -30.37 6.39
N VAL A 92 -0.25 -29.18 5.87
CA VAL A 92 0.17 -28.05 6.72
C VAL A 92 -0.98 -27.53 7.56
N ALA A 93 -0.71 -27.35 8.85
CA ALA A 93 -1.64 -26.80 9.83
C ALA A 93 -1.45 -25.28 9.98
N LEU A 94 -2.53 -24.56 9.77
CA LEU A 94 -2.68 -23.14 10.10
C LEU A 94 -3.51 -23.01 11.39
N ARG A 95 -3.39 -21.88 12.08
CA ARG A 95 -4.25 -21.49 13.21
C ARG A 95 -5.21 -20.40 12.76
N LEU A 96 -6.50 -20.69 12.80
CA LEU A 96 -7.57 -19.70 12.72
C LEU A 96 -7.85 -19.14 14.11
N GLU A 97 -7.89 -17.82 14.23
CA GLU A 97 -8.27 -17.09 15.43
C GLU A 97 -9.38 -16.09 15.07
N LEU A 98 -10.47 -16.09 15.83
CA LEU A 98 -11.56 -15.12 15.76
C LEU A 98 -11.60 -14.33 17.07
N VAL A 99 -11.64 -13.01 16.98
CA VAL A 99 -11.65 -12.07 18.13
C VAL A 99 -12.78 -11.06 17.95
N ALA A 100 -13.71 -10.97 18.91
CA ALA A 100 -14.68 -9.87 18.94
C ALA A 100 -14.08 -8.63 19.60
N LEU A 101 -14.41 -7.45 19.07
CA LEU A 101 -13.94 -6.14 19.55
C LEU A 101 -15.13 -5.24 19.93
N GLU A 102 -14.86 -4.11 20.60
CA GLU A 102 -15.88 -3.04 20.77
C GLU A 102 -16.39 -2.52 19.39
N GLU A 103 -17.49 -1.75 19.40
CA GLU A 103 -18.24 -1.30 18.20
C GLU A 103 -18.78 -2.42 17.28
N GLY A 104 -18.68 -3.70 17.67
CA GLY A 104 -19.24 -4.84 16.92
C GLY A 104 -18.37 -5.27 15.73
N VAL A 105 -17.07 -5.05 15.80
CA VAL A 105 -16.08 -5.53 14.83
C VAL A 105 -15.67 -6.97 15.16
N LEU A 106 -15.52 -7.79 14.12
CA LEU A 106 -14.89 -9.12 14.21
C LEU A 106 -13.52 -9.06 13.53
N ARG A 107 -12.47 -9.45 14.26
CA ARG A 107 -11.14 -9.69 13.69
C ARG A 107 -10.99 -11.20 13.43
N MET A 108 -10.53 -11.56 12.24
CA MET A 108 -10.19 -12.91 11.83
C MET A 108 -8.72 -12.96 11.45
N ARG A 109 -7.99 -13.92 12.00
CA ARG A 109 -6.56 -14.10 11.75
C ARG A 109 -6.30 -15.55 11.32
N LEU A 110 -5.50 -15.73 10.27
CA LEU A 110 -5.03 -17.05 9.83
C LEU A 110 -3.52 -16.98 9.63
N ASN A 111 -2.78 -17.86 10.31
CA ASN A 111 -1.32 -17.91 10.32
C ASN A 111 -0.83 -19.38 10.33
N GLU A 112 0.43 -19.65 10.02
CA GLU A 112 1.04 -20.96 10.29
C GLU A 112 0.94 -21.31 11.79
N LYS A 113 0.49 -22.52 12.11
CA LYS A 113 0.36 -22.98 13.51
C LYS A 113 1.73 -23.13 14.17
N GLU A 114 2.69 -23.65 13.40
CA GLU A 114 4.09 -23.85 13.76
C GLU A 114 4.91 -23.50 12.51
N SER A 115 5.90 -22.62 12.63
CA SER A 115 6.81 -22.27 11.54
C SER A 115 8.18 -21.86 12.08
N ALA A 116 9.23 -22.03 11.27
CA ALA A 116 10.60 -21.63 11.60
C ALA A 116 10.88 -20.15 11.30
N VAL A 117 9.96 -19.46 10.61
CA VAL A 117 10.05 -18.05 10.24
C VAL A 117 8.79 -17.34 10.75
N ALA A 118 8.98 -16.18 11.41
CA ALA A 118 7.86 -15.37 11.84
C ALA A 118 7.28 -14.59 10.65
N ARG A 119 5.98 -14.30 10.70
CA ARG A 119 5.30 -13.40 9.76
C ARG A 119 5.07 -12.05 10.42
N PHE A 120 5.26 -10.96 9.67
CA PHE A 120 5.17 -9.62 10.21
C PHE A 120 3.73 -9.27 10.61
N GLU A 121 3.60 -8.56 11.74
CA GLU A 121 2.32 -8.04 12.25
C GLU A 121 2.44 -6.50 12.35
N PRO A 122 1.72 -5.71 11.52
CA PRO A 122 1.87 -4.25 11.44
C PRO A 122 1.19 -3.53 12.62
N LYS A 123 1.74 -3.71 13.83
CA LYS A 123 1.11 -3.31 15.10
C LYS A 123 0.99 -1.81 15.26
N GLU A 124 1.95 -1.02 14.78
CA GLU A 124 1.92 0.43 14.85
C GLU A 124 0.88 1.10 13.94
N ALA A 125 0.19 0.34 13.07
CA ALA A 125 -0.99 0.80 12.34
C ALA A 125 -2.29 0.67 13.16
N LEU A 126 -2.23 0.11 14.36
CA LEU A 126 -3.35 -0.04 15.30
C LEU A 126 -3.13 0.79 16.57
N LEU A 127 -4.24 1.16 17.22
CA LEU A 127 -4.23 1.68 18.59
C LEU A 127 -3.90 0.56 19.59
N ASP A 128 -3.05 0.87 20.57
CA ASP A 128 -2.84 0.07 21.77
C ASP A 128 -4.10 0.00 22.68
N THR A 129 -5.00 0.96 22.54
CA THR A 129 -6.28 1.06 23.27
C THR A 129 -7.45 0.25 22.65
N ILE A 130 -7.21 -0.59 21.63
CA ILE A 130 -8.24 -1.51 21.11
C ILE A 130 -8.71 -2.43 22.24
N LYS A 131 -10.03 -2.53 22.41
CA LYS A 131 -10.64 -3.43 23.37
C LYS A 131 -11.39 -4.58 22.70
N GLU A 132 -11.28 -5.73 23.33
CA GLU A 132 -12.02 -6.92 23.02
C GLU A 132 -13.44 -6.88 23.64
N SER A 133 -14.38 -7.58 23.03
CA SER A 133 -15.75 -7.77 23.53
C SER A 133 -16.09 -9.27 23.56
N ASP A 134 -17.19 -9.66 24.21
CA ASP A 134 -17.52 -11.08 24.37
C ASP A 134 -17.91 -11.74 23.04
N LEU A 135 -17.35 -12.93 22.82
CA LEU A 135 -17.53 -13.81 21.66
C LEU A 135 -18.02 -15.18 22.15
N HIS A 136 -19.28 -15.51 21.91
CA HIS A 136 -19.88 -16.75 22.37
C HIS A 136 -19.83 -17.83 21.28
N LEU A 137 -19.21 -18.97 21.57
CA LEU A 137 -19.30 -20.17 20.74
C LEU A 137 -20.65 -20.88 21.04
N GLU A 138 -21.64 -20.73 20.17
CA GLU A 138 -23.00 -21.21 20.42
C GLU A 138 -23.26 -22.62 19.88
N ASN A 139 -22.94 -22.86 18.61
CA ASN A 139 -23.27 -24.08 17.90
C ASN A 139 -22.03 -24.68 17.27
N LYS A 140 -21.94 -26.01 17.30
CA LYS A 140 -20.88 -26.82 16.70
C LYS A 140 -21.51 -28.13 16.25
N ASP A 141 -21.46 -28.39 14.96
CA ASP A 141 -21.94 -29.62 14.32
C ASP A 141 -20.81 -30.26 13.50
N ASP A 142 -21.08 -31.38 12.82
CA ASP A 142 -20.06 -32.13 12.05
C ASP A 142 -19.59 -31.40 10.77
N SER A 143 -20.15 -30.23 10.46
CA SER A 143 -19.88 -29.44 9.24
C SER A 143 -19.53 -27.97 9.50
N SER A 144 -19.84 -27.43 10.68
CA SER A 144 -19.67 -26.01 10.99
C SER A 144 -19.55 -25.69 12.48
N PHE A 145 -19.06 -24.49 12.79
CA PHE A 145 -19.29 -23.85 14.09
C PHE A 145 -19.77 -22.40 13.93
N THR A 146 -20.54 -21.91 14.91
CA THR A 146 -21.10 -20.55 14.93
C THR A 146 -20.62 -19.79 16.16
N VAL A 147 -20.14 -18.56 15.95
CA VAL A 147 -19.81 -17.61 17.01
C VAL A 147 -20.71 -16.37 16.93
N THR A 148 -21.13 -15.84 18.08
CA THR A 148 -21.97 -14.64 18.18
C THR A 148 -21.29 -13.55 19.01
N PHE A 149 -21.48 -12.29 18.60
CA PHE A 149 -20.84 -11.12 19.21
C PHE A 149 -21.78 -9.90 19.10
N GLY A 150 -22.26 -9.43 20.25
CA GLY A 150 -23.29 -8.38 20.32
C GLY A 150 -24.58 -8.75 19.58
N LYS A 151 -24.78 -8.14 18.40
CA LYS A 151 -25.94 -8.34 17.51
C LYS A 151 -25.58 -9.04 16.18
N HIS A 152 -24.34 -9.52 16.08
CA HIS A 152 -23.73 -10.09 14.89
C HIS A 152 -23.35 -11.55 15.13
N ARG A 153 -23.09 -12.30 14.05
CA ARG A 153 -22.57 -13.67 14.13
C ARG A 153 -21.67 -13.99 12.94
N ALA A 154 -20.78 -14.95 13.13
CA ALA A 154 -20.07 -15.60 12.03
C ALA A 154 -20.31 -17.12 12.08
N ILE A 155 -20.53 -17.73 10.91
CA ILE A 155 -20.56 -19.19 10.75
C ILE A 155 -19.30 -19.58 10.00
N VAL A 156 -18.51 -20.47 10.59
CA VAL A 156 -17.34 -21.07 9.96
C VAL A 156 -17.70 -22.47 9.52
N ARG A 157 -17.75 -22.69 8.20
CA ARG A 157 -17.89 -24.02 7.60
C ARG A 157 -16.55 -24.73 7.64
N ALA A 158 -16.57 -26.05 7.81
CA ALA A 158 -15.37 -26.84 8.01
C ALA A 158 -14.71 -27.27 6.71
N SER A 159 -15.47 -27.81 5.76
CA SER A 159 -14.94 -28.46 4.55
C SER A 159 -15.70 -28.02 3.29
N PRO A 160 -15.15 -27.10 2.47
CA PRO A 160 -13.96 -26.27 2.75
C PRO A 160 -14.20 -25.23 3.87
N LEU A 161 -13.12 -24.62 4.35
CA LEU A 161 -13.16 -23.42 5.19
C LEU A 161 -13.87 -22.28 4.45
N VAL A 162 -15.02 -21.85 4.96
CA VAL A 162 -15.75 -20.65 4.50
C VAL A 162 -16.25 -19.89 5.73
N VAL A 163 -16.09 -18.57 5.75
CA VAL A 163 -16.53 -17.72 6.88
C VAL A 163 -17.64 -16.79 6.45
N GLU A 164 -18.88 -17.13 6.81
CA GLU A 164 -20.09 -16.33 6.56
C GLU A 164 -20.32 -15.33 7.71
N VAL A 165 -20.24 -14.03 7.44
CA VAL A 165 -20.41 -12.97 8.45
C VAL A 165 -21.77 -12.28 8.28
N TYR A 166 -22.57 -12.32 9.35
CA TYR A 166 -23.94 -11.82 9.39
C TYR A 166 -24.04 -10.57 10.26
N SER A 167 -24.61 -9.50 9.70
CA SER A 167 -24.95 -8.25 10.42
C SER A 167 -26.46 -8.17 10.64
N ASN A 168 -26.88 -8.17 11.92
CA ASN A 168 -28.28 -8.26 12.35
C ASN A 168 -29.05 -9.47 11.75
N GLY A 169 -28.39 -10.64 11.66
CA GLY A 169 -28.98 -11.86 11.10
C GLY A 169 -29.07 -11.92 9.57
N GLN A 170 -28.74 -10.84 8.84
CA GLN A 170 -28.58 -10.83 7.39
C GLN A 170 -27.11 -11.08 7.03
N LEU A 171 -26.86 -12.00 6.09
CA LEU A 171 -25.54 -12.20 5.50
C LEU A 171 -25.09 -10.94 4.75
N VAL A 172 -23.84 -10.52 4.96
CA VAL A 172 -23.27 -9.31 4.33
C VAL A 172 -21.89 -9.52 3.71
N LEU A 173 -21.17 -10.52 4.18
CA LEU A 173 -19.79 -10.81 3.83
C LEU A 173 -19.58 -12.32 3.89
N VAL A 174 -18.91 -12.89 2.90
CA VAL A 174 -18.40 -14.27 2.93
C VAL A 174 -16.92 -14.23 2.57
N ALA A 175 -16.07 -14.83 3.40
CA ALA A 175 -14.65 -15.02 3.10
C ALA A 175 -14.39 -16.46 2.64
N ASN A 176 -13.52 -16.61 1.63
CA ASN A 176 -13.23 -17.85 0.91
C ASN A 176 -14.44 -18.48 0.20
N ALA A 177 -15.41 -17.66 -0.25
CA ALA A 177 -16.61 -18.12 -0.94
C ALA A 177 -16.30 -18.81 -2.27
N ARG A 178 -15.25 -18.36 -2.94
CA ARG A 178 -14.78 -18.86 -4.25
C ARG A 178 -13.64 -19.87 -4.13
N GLY A 179 -13.18 -20.10 -2.91
CA GLY A 179 -12.13 -21.06 -2.58
C GLY A 179 -10.70 -20.57 -2.84
N LEU A 180 -10.51 -19.26 -3.09
CA LEU A 180 -9.24 -18.67 -3.51
C LEU A 180 -8.24 -18.43 -2.36
N LEU A 181 -8.58 -18.81 -1.13
CA LEU A 181 -7.63 -18.84 -0.01
C LEU A 181 -6.32 -19.53 -0.44
N ARG A 182 -5.22 -18.78 -0.38
CA ARG A 182 -3.87 -19.25 -0.64
C ARG A 182 -2.99 -18.88 0.55
N PHE A 183 -2.22 -19.85 1.03
CA PHE A 183 -1.26 -19.65 2.11
C PHE A 183 0.02 -20.40 1.72
N GLU A 184 0.98 -19.67 1.16
CA GLU A 184 2.30 -20.22 0.86
C GLU A 184 3.07 -20.30 2.19
N HIS A 185 3.01 -21.47 2.82
CA HIS A 185 3.71 -21.77 4.07
C HIS A 185 5.22 -21.78 3.88
N TYR A 186 5.99 -21.51 4.94
CA TYR A 186 7.45 -21.51 4.87
C TYR A 186 8.01 -22.89 4.47
N ARG A 187 8.97 -22.88 3.54
CA ARG A 187 9.71 -24.08 3.09
C ARG A 187 11.21 -23.77 3.08
N PRO A 188 12.07 -24.59 3.71
CA PRO A 188 13.52 -24.47 3.54
C PRO A 188 13.93 -24.69 2.07
N ARG A 189 14.81 -23.84 1.54
CA ARG A 189 15.32 -23.97 0.16
C ARG A 189 15.95 -25.35 -0.05
N GLY A 190 15.39 -26.14 -0.97
CA GLY A 190 15.82 -27.51 -1.26
C GLY A 190 15.09 -28.63 -0.51
N SER A 191 14.07 -28.35 0.31
CA SER A 191 13.26 -29.38 0.97
C SER A 191 12.24 -30.02 0.01
N SER A 192 12.73 -30.84 -0.92
CA SER A 192 11.98 -31.69 -1.88
C SER A 192 11.02 -30.98 -2.86
N ASN A 193 11.23 -31.24 -4.16
CA ASN A 193 10.44 -30.84 -5.34
C ASN A 193 10.80 -29.51 -6.05
N ASP A 194 11.81 -28.75 -5.62
CA ASP A 194 12.37 -27.59 -6.36
C ASP A 194 13.38 -27.99 -7.49
N ALA A 195 13.30 -29.21 -8.03
CA ALA A 195 14.32 -29.79 -8.91
C ALA A 195 14.21 -29.34 -10.39
N GLY A 196 14.27 -28.03 -10.65
CA GLY A 196 14.53 -27.48 -11.97
C GLY A 196 16.01 -27.60 -12.33
N ASP A 197 16.48 -28.80 -12.68
CA ASP A 197 17.91 -29.14 -12.79
C ASP A 197 18.48 -29.03 -14.23
N PRO A 198 19.42 -28.11 -14.50
CA PRO A 198 20.11 -28.02 -15.78
C PRO A 198 21.41 -28.85 -15.82
N ALA A 199 21.34 -29.98 -16.52
CA ALA A 199 22.43 -30.87 -16.96
C ALA A 199 22.94 -31.96 -15.99
N GLY A 200 22.36 -33.16 -16.14
CA GLY A 200 22.91 -34.42 -15.64
C GLY A 200 22.66 -35.58 -16.63
N ASP A 201 23.65 -35.91 -17.45
CA ASP A 201 23.56 -37.01 -18.44
C ASP A 201 23.88 -38.36 -17.78
N ASN A 202 22.89 -39.26 -17.67
CA ASN A 202 23.08 -40.73 -17.63
C ASN A 202 21.76 -41.51 -17.75
N GLN A 203 21.87 -42.77 -18.16
CA GLN A 203 20.74 -43.68 -18.44
C GLN A 203 20.37 -44.52 -17.20
N ASN A 204 19.07 -44.77 -16.99
CA ASN A 204 18.50 -46.13 -16.79
C ASN A 204 16.96 -46.08 -16.59
N GLU A 205 16.26 -47.09 -17.08
CA GLU A 205 14.82 -47.29 -16.88
C GLU A 205 14.54 -48.16 -15.64
N ALA A 206 13.61 -47.74 -14.77
CA ALA A 206 12.86 -48.61 -13.86
C ALA A 206 11.60 -47.89 -13.34
N GLU A 207 10.52 -48.65 -13.12
CA GLU A 207 9.20 -48.13 -12.77
C GLU A 207 9.12 -47.59 -11.32
N LYS A 208 8.29 -46.56 -11.11
CA LYS A 208 7.66 -46.27 -9.82
C LYS A 208 6.36 -45.46 -9.97
N GLU A 209 5.43 -45.72 -9.05
CA GLU A 209 4.03 -45.26 -9.09
C GLU A 209 3.85 -43.81 -8.58
N ASP A 210 2.66 -43.26 -8.84
CA ASP A 210 2.15 -41.91 -8.48
C ASP A 210 3.01 -41.11 -7.48
N SER A 211 3.83 -40.20 -8.04
CA SER A 211 4.29 -39.04 -7.30
C SER A 211 3.19 -37.99 -7.25
N PRO A 212 2.94 -37.31 -6.10
CA PRO A 212 1.95 -36.25 -6.03
C PRO A 212 2.35 -35.11 -6.96
N LYS A 213 1.41 -34.66 -7.80
CA LYS A 213 1.66 -33.57 -8.76
C LYS A 213 2.19 -32.33 -8.03
N VAL A 214 3.31 -31.83 -8.52
CA VAL A 214 3.87 -30.54 -8.13
C VAL A 214 2.89 -29.43 -8.54
N ASP A 215 2.88 -28.31 -7.82
CA ASP A 215 2.22 -27.10 -8.32
C ASP A 215 3.00 -26.62 -9.57
N ASP A 216 2.47 -26.90 -10.76
CA ASP A 216 3.11 -26.64 -12.09
C ASP A 216 3.38 -25.15 -12.40
N ASP A 217 3.20 -24.23 -11.45
CA ASP A 217 3.42 -22.79 -11.57
C ASP A 217 4.08 -22.22 -10.29
N MET A 218 5.36 -22.56 -10.11
CA MET A 218 6.26 -21.97 -9.10
C MET A 218 7.21 -20.93 -9.72
N GLU A 219 6.82 -20.31 -10.83
CA GLU A 219 7.58 -19.20 -11.42
C GLU A 219 7.65 -18.02 -10.43
N GLY A 220 8.83 -17.40 -10.31
CA GLY A 220 9.09 -16.36 -9.31
C GLY A 220 8.86 -16.78 -7.85
N ALA A 221 8.88 -18.08 -7.53
CA ALA A 221 8.79 -18.56 -6.14
C ALA A 221 10.06 -18.21 -5.34
N TRP A 222 11.24 -18.47 -5.93
CA TRP A 222 12.57 -18.18 -5.37
C TRP A 222 13.14 -16.86 -5.90
N GLU A 223 14.45 -16.79 -6.19
CA GLU A 223 15.14 -15.60 -6.68
C GLU A 223 14.44 -14.99 -7.91
N GLU A 224 14.19 -13.68 -7.87
CA GLU A 224 13.43 -12.95 -8.90
C GLU A 224 14.25 -11.76 -9.38
N THR A 225 14.24 -11.46 -10.68
CA THR A 225 15.01 -10.33 -11.24
C THR A 225 14.11 -9.40 -12.05
N PHE A 226 14.13 -8.12 -11.71
CA PHE A 226 13.39 -7.06 -12.41
C PHE A 226 14.34 -5.91 -12.79
N LYS A 227 14.40 -5.57 -14.08
CA LYS A 227 15.28 -4.53 -14.66
C LYS A 227 16.77 -4.59 -14.25
N GLY A 228 17.27 -5.76 -13.83
CA GLY A 228 18.66 -5.99 -13.40
C GLY A 228 18.86 -6.02 -11.89
N HIS A 229 17.82 -5.72 -11.10
CA HIS A 229 17.81 -5.91 -9.64
C HIS A 229 17.36 -7.34 -9.34
N THR A 230 18.22 -8.13 -8.70
CA THR A 230 17.91 -9.50 -8.26
C THR A 230 17.59 -9.54 -6.76
N ASP A 231 16.32 -9.80 -6.46
CA ASP A 231 15.84 -10.16 -5.13
C ASP A 231 16.28 -11.59 -4.80
N SER A 232 17.02 -11.75 -3.71
CA SER A 232 17.52 -13.06 -3.26
C SER A 232 16.43 -13.96 -2.67
N LYS A 233 15.26 -13.41 -2.30
CA LYS A 233 14.08 -14.13 -1.79
C LYS A 233 14.44 -15.26 -0.81
N LYS A 234 15.22 -14.92 0.22
CA LYS A 234 15.83 -15.84 1.20
C LYS A 234 14.83 -16.85 1.81
N HIS A 235 13.59 -16.42 2.02
CA HIS A 235 12.53 -17.23 2.63
C HIS A 235 11.55 -17.86 1.62
N GLY A 236 11.79 -17.69 0.31
CA GLY A 236 11.02 -18.32 -0.76
C GLY A 236 9.60 -17.76 -0.93
N PRO A 237 8.64 -18.59 -1.42
CA PRO A 237 7.26 -18.18 -1.59
C PRO A 237 6.53 -18.15 -0.22
N MET A 238 6.19 -16.95 0.27
CA MET A 238 5.46 -16.78 1.54
C MET A 238 4.17 -15.96 1.41
N SER A 239 3.59 -15.84 0.21
CA SER A 239 2.39 -15.01 0.01
C SER A 239 1.12 -15.60 0.63
N VAL A 240 0.21 -14.69 0.99
CA VAL A 240 -1.09 -14.99 1.57
C VAL A 240 -2.20 -14.31 0.78
N GLY A 241 -3.29 -15.02 0.49
CA GLY A 241 -4.39 -14.53 -0.33
C GLY A 241 -5.75 -15.07 0.12
N LEU A 242 -6.81 -14.30 -0.12
CA LEU A 242 -8.19 -14.60 0.29
C LEU A 242 -9.21 -13.83 -0.55
N ASP A 243 -10.29 -14.50 -0.97
CA ASP A 243 -11.45 -13.83 -1.56
C ASP A 243 -12.49 -13.39 -0.53
N PHE A 244 -13.14 -12.26 -0.82
CA PHE A 244 -14.32 -11.78 -0.09
C PHE A 244 -15.43 -11.45 -1.08
N THR A 245 -16.63 -11.99 -0.84
CA THR A 245 -17.86 -11.56 -1.50
C THR A 245 -18.74 -10.75 -0.55
N PHE A 246 -19.11 -9.56 -1.01
CA PHE A 246 -19.97 -8.59 -0.34
C PHE A 246 -21.40 -8.81 -0.81
N GLU A 247 -22.26 -9.33 0.07
CA GLU A 247 -23.64 -9.75 -0.24
C GLU A 247 -24.64 -8.59 -0.10
N GLY A 248 -25.27 -8.18 -1.20
CA GLY A 248 -26.19 -7.04 -1.25
C GLY A 248 -25.55 -5.68 -1.57
N PHE A 249 -24.49 -5.69 -2.38
CA PHE A 249 -23.67 -4.52 -2.72
C PHE A 249 -23.25 -4.51 -4.20
N ASP A 250 -23.43 -3.37 -4.88
CA ASP A 250 -22.97 -3.13 -6.26
C ASP A 250 -21.65 -2.36 -6.35
N HIS A 251 -21.28 -1.65 -5.29
CA HIS A 251 -20.19 -0.68 -5.31
C HIS A 251 -19.25 -0.88 -4.13
N VAL A 252 -17.96 -0.89 -4.45
CA VAL A 252 -16.84 -0.91 -3.49
C VAL A 252 -15.98 0.34 -3.67
N TYR A 253 -15.39 0.81 -2.57
CA TYR A 253 -14.68 2.08 -2.43
C TYR A 253 -13.48 1.90 -1.48
N GLY A 254 -12.56 2.84 -1.46
CA GLY A 254 -11.35 2.78 -0.63
C GLY A 254 -10.14 2.35 -1.44
N LEU A 255 -9.24 1.57 -0.84
CA LEU A 255 -7.95 1.20 -1.41
C LEU A 255 -7.10 2.37 -1.98
N PRO A 256 -7.05 3.59 -1.39
CA PRO A 256 -6.10 4.60 -1.90
C PRO A 256 -4.65 4.08 -1.77
N GLU A 257 -3.66 4.63 -2.49
CA GLU A 257 -3.76 5.77 -3.43
C GLU A 257 -3.63 5.35 -4.91
N HIS A 258 -4.62 5.77 -5.71
CA HIS A 258 -4.67 5.58 -7.18
C HIS A 258 -5.27 6.81 -7.84
N ALA A 259 -4.82 7.13 -9.04
CA ALA A 259 -5.40 8.16 -9.89
C ALA A 259 -6.65 7.64 -10.65
N ASP A 260 -7.58 6.99 -9.93
CA ASP A 260 -8.80 6.36 -10.46
C ASP A 260 -10.07 7.02 -9.89
N SER A 261 -11.20 6.68 -10.50
CA SER A 261 -12.56 6.93 -10.03
C SER A 261 -12.83 6.40 -8.60
N PHE A 262 -13.54 7.21 -7.81
CA PHE A 262 -13.81 6.97 -6.38
C PHE A 262 -14.56 5.65 -6.08
N ALA A 263 -15.40 5.18 -7.00
CA ALA A 263 -16.06 3.88 -6.91
C ALA A 263 -15.27 2.87 -7.76
N LEU A 264 -14.64 1.89 -7.11
CA LEU A 264 -13.63 1.04 -7.73
C LEU A 264 -14.19 0.21 -8.88
N ARG A 265 -13.50 0.29 -10.02
CA ARG A 265 -13.85 -0.42 -11.26
C ARG A 265 -13.47 -1.91 -11.15
N PRO A 266 -14.14 -2.80 -11.90
CA PRO A 266 -13.64 -4.16 -12.10
C PRO A 266 -12.23 -4.15 -12.71
N THR A 267 -11.38 -5.07 -12.26
CA THR A 267 -10.03 -5.32 -12.80
C THR A 267 -9.96 -6.62 -13.59
N VAL A 268 -10.71 -7.63 -13.19
CA VAL A 268 -10.68 -8.95 -13.84
C VAL A 268 -11.26 -8.85 -15.25
N GLY A 269 -10.44 -9.19 -16.24
CA GLY A 269 -10.78 -9.08 -17.66
C GLY A 269 -10.65 -7.67 -18.25
N SER A 270 -10.15 -6.69 -17.50
CA SER A 270 -10.04 -5.28 -17.92
C SER A 270 -8.67 -4.65 -17.65
N SER A 271 -7.99 -5.01 -16.56
CA SER A 271 -6.69 -4.45 -16.16
C SER A 271 -5.88 -5.44 -15.32
N ASP A 272 -4.74 -4.98 -14.80
CA ASP A 272 -4.15 -5.58 -13.61
C ASP A 272 -4.99 -5.34 -12.35
N PRO A 273 -4.74 -6.05 -11.24
CA PRO A 273 -5.40 -5.80 -9.96
C PRO A 273 -5.01 -4.42 -9.40
N VAL A 274 -5.77 -3.93 -8.43
CA VAL A 274 -5.42 -2.72 -7.68
C VAL A 274 -4.17 -2.98 -6.84
N ARG A 275 -3.04 -2.33 -7.14
CA ARG A 275 -1.76 -2.53 -6.44
C ARG A 275 -1.63 -1.56 -5.25
N MET A 276 -1.11 -2.06 -4.13
CA MET A 276 -0.72 -1.29 -2.94
C MET A 276 0.74 -1.58 -2.61
N TYR A 277 1.60 -0.70 -3.11
CA TYR A 277 3.05 -0.66 -2.91
C TYR A 277 3.43 0.82 -3.02
N ASN A 278 3.92 1.44 -1.96
CA ASN A 278 4.23 2.87 -1.95
C ASN A 278 5.34 3.15 -2.99
N LEU A 279 5.06 3.99 -3.99
CA LEU A 279 5.94 4.18 -5.14
C LEU A 279 6.03 5.64 -5.62
N ASP A 280 7.27 6.06 -5.92
CA ASP A 280 7.58 7.33 -6.57
C ASP A 280 7.30 7.22 -8.08
N VAL A 281 6.05 7.47 -8.45
CA VAL A 281 5.58 7.37 -9.83
C VAL A 281 5.67 8.73 -10.53
N PHE A 282 6.84 9.02 -11.08
CA PHE A 282 7.07 10.21 -11.92
C PHE A 282 6.07 10.29 -13.09
N GLU A 283 5.49 11.48 -13.28
CA GLU A 283 4.48 11.78 -14.32
C GLU A 283 3.34 10.73 -14.41
N TYR A 284 2.80 10.33 -13.25
CA TYR A 284 1.73 9.31 -13.16
C TYR A 284 0.53 9.60 -14.10
N GLU A 285 0.03 8.54 -14.74
CA GLU A 285 -1.17 8.59 -15.58
C GLU A 285 -2.45 8.43 -14.74
N VAL A 286 -3.57 8.99 -15.23
CA VAL A 286 -4.90 8.86 -14.62
C VAL A 286 -5.68 7.64 -15.14
N ASP A 287 -6.88 7.41 -14.61
CA ASP A 287 -7.82 6.36 -15.00
C ASP A 287 -7.22 4.94 -14.99
N ASN A 288 -6.29 4.65 -14.08
CA ASN A 288 -5.66 3.34 -13.95
C ASN A 288 -5.24 3.00 -12.50
N VAL A 289 -4.82 1.75 -12.29
CA VAL A 289 -4.69 1.09 -10.97
C VAL A 289 -3.23 0.83 -10.53
N MET A 290 -2.26 1.50 -11.16
CA MET A 290 -0.87 1.52 -10.66
C MET A 290 -0.82 2.17 -9.28
N ALA A 291 -0.14 1.53 -8.32
CA ALA A 291 0.08 2.09 -6.99
C ALA A 291 0.84 3.42 -7.06
N LEU A 292 0.53 4.34 -6.15
CA LEU A 292 1.19 5.63 -5.97
C LEU A 292 1.87 5.70 -4.58
N TYR A 293 2.10 6.90 -4.06
CA TYR A 293 2.99 7.21 -2.94
C TYR A 293 2.58 6.60 -1.59
N GLY A 294 1.29 6.38 -1.37
CA GLY A 294 0.77 5.79 -0.12
C GLY A 294 -0.30 4.73 -0.35
N CYS A 295 -0.56 3.92 0.69
CA CYS A 295 -1.70 3.00 0.66
C CYS A 295 -2.48 2.89 1.97
N VAL A 296 -3.77 2.59 1.86
CA VAL A 296 -4.64 2.20 2.98
C VAL A 296 -5.47 0.98 2.58
N PRO A 297 -5.19 -0.23 3.10
CA PRO A 297 -5.86 -1.48 2.72
C PRO A 297 -7.25 -1.65 3.38
N LEU A 298 -8.05 -0.58 3.34
CA LEU A 298 -9.46 -0.53 3.74
C LEU A 298 -10.33 -0.48 2.49
N MET A 299 -11.27 -1.41 2.38
CA MET A 299 -12.36 -1.35 1.41
C MET A 299 -13.71 -1.20 2.11
N LEU A 300 -14.58 -0.38 1.53
CA LEU A 300 -15.97 -0.17 1.94
C LEU A 300 -16.90 -0.67 0.84
N ALA A 301 -17.90 -1.47 1.18
CA ALA A 301 -19.00 -1.83 0.26
C ALA A 301 -20.27 -1.08 0.68
N HIS A 302 -20.95 -0.43 -0.28
CA HIS A 302 -22.10 0.45 -0.01
C HIS A 302 -23.31 0.13 -0.91
N SER A 303 -24.49 0.15 -0.31
CA SER A 303 -25.80 0.07 -0.98
C SER A 303 -26.82 0.94 -0.24
N GLU A 304 -27.99 1.18 -0.84
CA GLU A 304 -29.02 2.09 -0.30
C GLU A 304 -29.44 1.82 1.15
N THR A 305 -29.25 0.58 1.63
CA THR A 305 -29.68 0.13 2.97
C THR A 305 -28.55 -0.22 3.92
N ARG A 306 -27.28 -0.27 3.46
CA ARG A 306 -26.15 -0.73 4.30
C ARG A 306 -24.80 -0.23 3.81
N THR A 307 -23.84 -0.24 4.72
CA THR A 307 -22.41 -0.19 4.43
C THR A 307 -21.70 -1.18 5.35
N VAL A 308 -20.74 -1.90 4.79
CA VAL A 308 -19.79 -2.74 5.54
C VAL A 308 -18.37 -2.43 5.04
N GLY A 309 -17.36 -2.86 5.79
CA GLY A 309 -15.97 -2.70 5.38
C GLY A 309 -15.11 -3.92 5.71
N VAL A 310 -14.02 -4.05 4.98
CA VAL A 310 -12.93 -5.00 5.18
C VAL A 310 -11.65 -4.19 5.31
N LEU A 311 -11.01 -4.26 6.47
CA LEU A 311 -9.62 -3.81 6.64
C LEU A 311 -8.72 -5.04 6.59
N TRP A 312 -7.87 -5.11 5.56
CA TRP A 312 -6.84 -6.13 5.39
C TRP A 312 -5.53 -5.62 5.99
N LEU A 313 -5.22 -6.03 7.21
CA LEU A 313 -4.11 -5.49 7.99
C LEU A 313 -2.79 -6.17 7.62
N ASN A 314 -2.20 -5.72 6.51
CA ASN A 314 -0.91 -6.21 5.99
C ASN A 314 -0.05 -5.03 5.48
N ALA A 315 1.27 -5.12 5.60
CA ALA A 315 2.24 -4.08 5.23
C ALA A 315 3.17 -4.45 4.05
N ALA A 316 3.04 -5.68 3.53
CA ALA A 316 3.76 -6.11 2.34
C ALA A 316 3.10 -5.61 1.05
N GLU A 317 3.78 -5.77 -0.10
CA GLU A 317 3.19 -5.55 -1.41
C GLU A 317 1.87 -6.32 -1.51
N THR A 318 0.77 -5.62 -1.78
CA THR A 318 -0.58 -6.18 -1.77
C THR A 318 -1.30 -5.85 -3.06
N TRP A 319 -2.04 -6.81 -3.62
CA TRP A 319 -2.84 -6.65 -4.82
C TRP A 319 -4.29 -7.05 -4.53
N VAL A 320 -5.25 -6.36 -5.17
CA VAL A 320 -6.68 -6.66 -5.03
C VAL A 320 -7.34 -6.73 -6.40
N ASP A 321 -7.75 -7.92 -6.81
CA ASP A 321 -8.63 -8.09 -7.97
C ASP A 321 -10.09 -7.84 -7.56
N ILE A 322 -10.84 -7.21 -8.46
CA ILE A 322 -12.24 -6.82 -8.29
C ILE A 322 -13.02 -7.37 -9.49
N GLU A 323 -14.03 -8.20 -9.22
CA GLU A 323 -14.83 -8.82 -10.29
C GLU A 323 -15.81 -7.84 -10.94
N PRO A 324 -16.18 -8.07 -12.22
CA PRO A 324 -17.34 -7.44 -12.84
C PRO A 324 -18.62 -7.70 -12.06
N ASN A 325 -19.53 -6.72 -11.97
CA ASN A 325 -20.85 -6.94 -11.37
C ASN A 325 -21.60 -8.05 -12.12
N SER A 326 -21.67 -9.24 -11.53
CA SER A 326 -22.42 -10.34 -12.12
C SER A 326 -23.91 -10.03 -12.03
N LYS A 327 -24.64 -10.29 -13.13
CA LYS A 327 -26.11 -10.42 -13.11
C LYS A 327 -26.56 -11.87 -12.90
N GLN A 328 -25.58 -12.78 -12.79
CA GLN A 328 -25.68 -14.22 -12.67
C GLN A 328 -24.27 -14.71 -12.25
N GLY A 329 -24.11 -15.09 -10.99
CA GLY A 329 -22.84 -15.63 -10.49
C GLY A 329 -22.62 -17.06 -10.98
N VAL A 330 -21.36 -17.46 -11.19
CA VAL A 330 -20.99 -18.83 -11.64
C VAL A 330 -20.92 -19.80 -10.45
N LEU A 331 -22.01 -19.85 -9.66
CA LEU A 331 -22.16 -20.66 -8.44
C LEU A 331 -23.39 -21.58 -8.50
N SER A 332 -23.69 -22.10 -9.69
CA SER A 332 -24.87 -22.92 -10.01
C SER A 332 -24.73 -24.40 -9.59
N SER A 333 -24.16 -24.70 -8.42
CA SER A 333 -23.91 -26.09 -7.98
C SER A 333 -23.89 -26.35 -6.47
N VAL A 334 -23.78 -25.33 -5.58
CA VAL A 334 -23.60 -25.56 -4.13
C VAL A 334 -24.68 -24.90 -3.24
N VAL A 335 -25.30 -23.80 -3.68
CA VAL A 335 -26.22 -23.00 -2.82
C VAL A 335 -27.70 -23.38 -2.98
N ASP A 336 -28.02 -24.30 -3.91
CA ASP A 336 -29.37 -24.49 -4.46
C ASP A 336 -30.37 -25.27 -3.55
N PHE A 337 -30.16 -25.27 -2.23
CA PHE A 337 -31.00 -26.00 -1.25
C PHE A 337 -31.90 -25.10 -0.38
N VAL A 338 -31.78 -23.76 -0.44
CA VAL A 338 -32.65 -22.85 0.33
C VAL A 338 -33.31 -21.79 -0.57
N LYS A 339 -34.58 -22.00 -0.89
CA LYS A 339 -35.41 -21.05 -1.66
C LYS A 339 -35.60 -19.72 -0.93
N ARG A 340 -35.08 -18.61 -1.47
CA ARG A 340 -35.69 -17.27 -1.38
C ARG A 340 -35.00 -16.24 -2.31
N SER A 341 -35.83 -15.54 -3.10
CA SER A 341 -35.45 -14.40 -3.95
C SER A 341 -34.48 -14.72 -5.12
N PRO A 342 -34.36 -13.85 -6.14
CA PRO A 342 -33.15 -13.81 -6.96
C PRO A 342 -31.93 -13.53 -6.06
N PRO A 343 -30.71 -13.95 -6.45
CA PRO A 343 -29.51 -13.59 -5.70
C PRO A 343 -29.41 -12.06 -5.63
N PRO A 344 -29.12 -11.49 -4.45
CA PRO A 344 -28.86 -10.06 -4.35
C PRO A 344 -27.59 -9.71 -5.14
N ASN A 345 -27.49 -8.47 -5.60
CA ASN A 345 -26.29 -7.97 -6.25
C ASN A 345 -25.09 -8.15 -5.31
N HIS A 346 -23.97 -8.64 -5.82
CA HIS A 346 -22.75 -8.85 -5.04
C HIS A 346 -21.55 -8.22 -5.72
N ARG A 347 -20.55 -7.88 -4.90
CA ARG A 347 -19.18 -7.61 -5.35
C ARG A 347 -18.25 -8.67 -4.81
N GLU A 348 -17.46 -9.26 -5.68
CA GLU A 348 -16.44 -10.23 -5.31
C GLU A 348 -15.06 -9.60 -5.49
N THR A 349 -14.15 -9.89 -4.56
CA THR A 349 -12.78 -9.40 -4.57
C THR A 349 -11.82 -10.52 -4.23
N HIS A 350 -10.55 -10.40 -4.61
CA HIS A 350 -9.48 -11.34 -4.25
C HIS A 350 -8.25 -10.53 -3.85
N TRP A 351 -7.86 -10.63 -2.59
CA TRP A 351 -6.77 -9.87 -1.98
C TRP A 351 -5.59 -10.79 -1.76
N PHE A 352 -4.38 -10.34 -2.07
CA PHE A 352 -3.18 -11.13 -1.81
C PHE A 352 -1.94 -10.26 -1.56
N SER A 353 -1.20 -10.60 -0.50
CA SER A 353 0.00 -9.91 -0.04
C SER A 353 1.23 -10.82 -0.15
N GLU A 354 2.40 -10.25 -0.44
CA GLU A 354 3.64 -11.00 -0.65
C GLU A 354 4.11 -11.79 0.57
N ASN A 355 3.86 -11.26 1.77
CA ASN A 355 4.19 -11.89 3.05
C ASN A 355 3.21 -11.39 4.14
N GLY A 356 3.56 -11.59 5.42
CA GLY A 356 2.68 -11.35 6.56
C GLY A 356 1.73 -12.52 6.80
N LEU A 357 0.73 -12.30 7.66
CA LEU A 357 -0.38 -13.23 7.85
C LEU A 357 -1.65 -12.69 7.19
N ILE A 358 -2.71 -13.51 7.16
CA ILE A 358 -4.06 -13.02 6.90
C ILE A 358 -4.58 -12.43 8.21
N ASP A 359 -4.76 -11.11 8.28
CA ASP A 359 -5.33 -10.42 9.44
C ASP A 359 -6.40 -9.44 8.94
N THR A 360 -7.67 -9.74 9.23
CA THR A 360 -8.82 -9.10 8.61
C THR A 360 -9.79 -8.60 9.66
N PHE A 361 -10.24 -7.34 9.56
CA PHE A 361 -11.28 -6.78 10.41
C PHE A 361 -12.54 -6.53 9.59
N PHE A 362 -13.64 -7.17 9.99
CA PHE A 362 -14.97 -7.02 9.40
C PHE A 362 -15.73 -5.90 10.11
N LEU A 363 -15.97 -4.80 9.41
CA LEU A 363 -16.63 -3.60 9.93
C LEU A 363 -18.11 -3.64 9.52
N LEU A 364 -19.01 -3.93 10.47
CA LEU A 364 -20.38 -4.38 10.17
C LEU A 364 -21.47 -3.28 10.16
N GLY A 365 -21.07 -2.02 10.32
CA GLY A 365 -21.91 -0.83 10.12
C GLY A 365 -23.09 -0.69 11.10
N PRO A 366 -24.30 -0.30 10.64
CA PRO A 366 -24.80 -0.50 9.27
C PRO A 366 -24.67 0.71 8.33
N GLY A 367 -24.38 1.93 8.80
CA GLY A 367 -24.20 3.11 7.95
C GLY A 367 -22.73 3.43 7.67
N PRO A 368 -22.40 4.27 6.66
CA PRO A 368 -21.02 4.70 6.39
C PRO A 368 -20.35 5.33 7.62
N LYS A 369 -21.10 6.13 8.39
CA LYS A 369 -20.62 6.76 9.63
C LYS A 369 -20.32 5.75 10.75
N ASP A 370 -20.96 4.59 10.74
CA ASP A 370 -20.71 3.52 11.71
C ASP A 370 -19.47 2.74 11.32
N VAL A 371 -19.31 2.41 10.04
CA VAL A 371 -18.09 1.77 9.52
C VAL A 371 -16.86 2.66 9.73
N MET A 372 -16.97 3.98 9.52
CA MET A 372 -15.87 4.91 9.84
C MET A 372 -15.63 5.08 11.35
N ARG A 373 -16.63 4.84 12.21
CA ARG A 373 -16.43 4.79 13.67
C ARG A 373 -15.68 3.52 14.08
N GLN A 374 -16.07 2.38 13.51
CA GLN A 374 -15.43 1.09 13.67
C GLN A 374 -13.96 1.13 13.20
N TYR A 375 -13.68 1.70 12.02
CA TYR A 375 -12.31 1.93 11.56
C TYR A 375 -11.53 2.85 12.50
N LYS A 376 -12.13 3.98 12.94
CA LYS A 376 -11.52 4.89 13.92
C LYS A 376 -11.15 4.21 15.24
N SER A 377 -11.95 3.28 15.74
CA SER A 377 -11.62 2.53 16.96
C SER A 377 -10.44 1.56 16.80
N LEU A 378 -10.00 1.29 15.58
CA LEU A 378 -8.83 0.46 15.28
C LEU A 378 -7.58 1.29 15.00
N THR A 379 -7.68 2.31 14.14
CA THR A 379 -6.52 3.06 13.59
C THR A 379 -6.40 4.50 14.11
N GLY A 380 -7.31 4.94 14.98
CA GLY A 380 -7.35 6.30 15.52
C GLY A 380 -8.13 7.28 14.65
N SER A 381 -7.92 8.57 14.89
CA SER A 381 -8.51 9.63 14.08
C SER A 381 -7.51 10.72 13.78
N THR A 382 -7.72 11.41 12.66
CA THR A 382 -7.04 12.66 12.28
C THR A 382 -6.75 13.52 13.52
N PRO A 383 -5.47 13.79 13.84
CA PRO A 383 -5.10 14.76 14.85
C PRO A 383 -5.74 16.11 14.55
N LEU A 384 -6.05 16.92 15.57
CA LEU A 384 -6.60 18.26 15.36
C LEU A 384 -5.54 19.13 14.65
N PRO A 385 -5.75 19.55 13.38
CA PRO A 385 -4.75 20.34 12.69
C PRO A 385 -4.60 21.73 13.33
N PRO A 386 -3.39 22.28 13.42
CA PRO A 386 -3.20 23.67 13.81
C PRO A 386 -3.86 24.59 12.76
N MET A 387 -4.53 25.66 13.19
CA MET A 387 -5.45 26.43 12.34
C MET A 387 -4.85 26.92 11.00
N PHE A 388 -3.55 27.22 10.95
CA PHE A 388 -2.86 27.65 9.74
C PHE A 388 -2.72 26.53 8.68
N SER A 389 -2.77 25.25 9.07
CA SER A 389 -2.54 24.11 8.16
C SER A 389 -3.78 23.67 7.38
N VAL A 390 -4.90 24.38 7.53
CA VAL A 390 -6.13 24.21 6.73
C VAL A 390 -6.47 25.46 5.90
N ALA A 391 -5.59 26.46 5.90
CA ALA A 391 -5.68 27.68 5.11
C ALA A 391 -4.86 27.57 3.81
N TYR A 392 -4.59 28.68 3.10
CA TYR A 392 -3.86 28.64 1.84
C TYR A 392 -2.34 28.57 2.05
N HIS A 393 -1.70 27.64 1.31
CA HIS A 393 -0.28 27.27 1.39
C HIS A 393 0.39 27.53 0.04
N GLN A 394 1.54 28.21 0.06
CA GLN A 394 2.23 28.68 -1.14
C GLN A 394 3.61 28.01 -1.27
N SER A 395 3.73 27.09 -2.22
CA SER A 395 4.93 26.27 -2.48
C SER A 395 5.37 26.32 -3.94
N ARG A 396 6.65 25.99 -4.18
CA ARG A 396 7.23 25.59 -5.47
C ARG A 396 8.64 25.04 -5.28
N TRP A 397 9.05 24.12 -6.14
CA TRP A 397 10.47 23.78 -6.35
C TRP A 397 11.15 24.84 -7.25
N ASN A 398 12.07 25.67 -6.79
CA ASN A 398 12.33 26.15 -5.42
C ASN A 398 12.10 27.68 -5.36
N TYR A 399 11.85 28.26 -4.19
CA TYR A 399 12.24 29.67 -3.99
C TYR A 399 13.77 29.75 -3.95
N ASN A 400 14.31 30.80 -4.56
CA ASN A 400 15.74 30.91 -4.87
C ASN A 400 16.57 31.24 -3.64
N ASP A 401 16.10 32.14 -2.78
CA ASP A 401 16.81 32.66 -1.61
C ASP A 401 15.87 33.38 -0.61
N GLN A 402 16.44 33.94 0.46
CA GLN A 402 15.75 34.72 1.49
C GLN A 402 15.19 36.09 1.02
N ASP A 403 15.53 36.54 -0.19
CA ASP A 403 15.00 37.76 -0.82
C ASP A 403 13.79 37.43 -1.70
N ASP A 404 13.82 36.31 -2.42
CA ASP A 404 12.68 35.73 -3.14
C ASP A 404 11.52 35.43 -2.17
N VAL A 405 11.79 34.75 -1.05
CA VAL A 405 10.80 34.51 0.02
C VAL A 405 10.14 35.81 0.51
N ARG A 406 10.92 36.88 0.66
CA ARG A 406 10.42 38.21 1.08
C ARG A 406 9.58 38.88 -0.02
N SER A 407 10.00 38.75 -1.27
CA SER A 407 9.30 39.26 -2.44
C SER A 407 7.92 38.63 -2.59
N VAL A 408 7.85 37.29 -2.44
CA VAL A 408 6.60 36.53 -2.47
C VAL A 408 5.68 36.95 -1.31
N ASP A 409 6.17 36.93 -0.06
CA ASP A 409 5.41 37.34 1.13
C ASP A 409 4.87 38.79 1.05
N ALA A 410 5.65 39.71 0.49
CA ALA A 410 5.20 41.09 0.23
C ALA A 410 4.17 41.17 -0.91
N GLY A 411 4.32 40.36 -1.96
CA GLY A 411 3.40 40.31 -3.09
C GLY A 411 1.98 39.89 -2.70
N PHE A 412 1.83 38.96 -1.75
CA PHE A 412 0.52 38.58 -1.20
C PHE A 412 -0.16 39.74 -0.46
N ASP A 413 0.60 40.54 0.29
CA ASP A 413 0.06 41.72 0.98
C ASP A 413 -0.31 42.84 -0.02
N GLU A 414 0.54 43.10 -1.01
CA GLU A 414 0.31 44.09 -2.07
C GLU A 414 -0.97 43.79 -2.87
N HIS A 415 -1.19 42.51 -3.20
CA HIS A 415 -2.34 42.07 -3.99
C HIS A 415 -3.57 41.71 -3.13
N ASN A 416 -3.47 41.84 -1.80
CA ASN A 416 -4.51 41.51 -0.83
C ASN A 416 -5.04 40.06 -1.00
N ILE A 417 -4.12 39.11 -1.15
CA ILE A 417 -4.42 37.68 -1.23
C ILE A 417 -4.00 37.03 0.11
N PRO A 418 -4.90 36.36 0.84
CA PRO A 418 -4.55 35.72 2.10
C PRO A 418 -3.77 34.41 1.88
N TYR A 419 -2.70 34.22 2.65
CA TYR A 419 -1.98 32.95 2.75
C TYR A 419 -1.34 32.82 4.15
N ASP A 420 -1.19 31.58 4.61
CA ASP A 420 -0.80 31.23 5.97
C ASP A 420 0.58 30.59 6.08
N ALA A 421 1.03 29.85 5.05
CA ALA A 421 2.32 29.14 5.07
C ALA A 421 3.10 29.25 3.75
N LEU A 422 4.40 29.58 3.85
CA LEU A 422 5.35 29.55 2.74
C LEU A 422 6.27 28.34 2.89
N TRP A 423 6.48 27.59 1.80
CA TRP A 423 7.20 26.32 1.82
C TRP A 423 8.61 26.45 1.22
N LEU A 424 9.60 25.77 1.80
CA LEU A 424 10.96 25.69 1.31
C LEU A 424 11.30 24.25 0.94
N ASP A 425 11.38 24.04 -0.36
CA ASP A 425 11.74 22.81 -1.07
C ASP A 425 13.29 22.62 -1.08
N ILE A 426 13.81 21.51 -1.62
CA ILE A 426 15.13 20.92 -1.32
C ILE A 426 16.35 21.84 -1.53
N GLU A 427 16.27 22.84 -2.41
CA GLU A 427 17.38 23.79 -2.66
C GLU A 427 17.63 24.77 -1.51
N HIS A 428 16.84 24.72 -0.43
CA HIS A 428 17.10 25.49 0.80
C HIS A 428 18.24 24.92 1.65
N THR A 429 18.59 23.64 1.46
CA THR A 429 19.60 22.91 2.24
C THR A 429 21.04 23.16 1.74
N ASP A 430 22.04 22.96 2.59
CA ASP A 430 23.44 22.88 2.13
C ASP A 430 23.65 21.57 1.36
N GLY A 431 23.51 21.62 0.04
CA GLY A 431 23.83 20.50 -0.86
C GLY A 431 23.09 19.20 -0.54
N LYS A 432 21.77 19.29 -0.24
CA LYS A 432 20.86 18.18 0.11
C LYS A 432 21.25 17.45 1.41
N LYS A 433 21.72 18.21 2.40
CA LYS A 433 21.84 17.78 3.79
C LYS A 433 20.68 18.34 4.60
N TYR A 434 19.74 17.51 5.01
CA TYR A 434 18.63 17.93 5.87
C TYR A 434 19.11 18.44 7.24
N PHE A 435 18.25 19.20 7.93
CA PHE A 435 18.61 19.97 9.14
C PHE A 435 19.75 21.01 8.92
N THR A 436 20.01 21.41 7.68
CA THR A 436 20.97 22.49 7.32
C THR A 436 20.31 23.55 6.43
N TRP A 437 21.04 24.63 6.16
CA TRP A 437 20.62 25.73 5.29
C TRP A 437 21.76 26.08 4.33
N ASP A 438 21.44 26.37 3.07
CA ASP A 438 22.41 26.91 2.10
C ASP A 438 22.97 28.24 2.64
N PRO A 439 24.28 28.34 2.90
CA PRO A 439 24.85 29.49 3.61
C PRO A 439 24.88 30.78 2.78
N PHE A 440 24.61 30.70 1.47
CA PHE A 440 24.56 31.85 0.57
C PHE A 440 23.12 32.29 0.31
N LYS A 441 22.21 31.35 0.00
CA LYS A 441 20.79 31.64 -0.27
C LYS A 441 19.99 31.95 0.99
N PHE A 442 20.28 31.26 2.09
CA PHE A 442 19.48 31.27 3.32
C PHE A 442 20.35 31.57 4.55
N SER A 443 21.19 32.61 4.42
CA SER A 443 22.18 33.03 5.43
C SER A 443 21.59 33.41 6.80
N GLN A 444 20.33 33.85 6.87
CA GLN A 444 19.67 34.33 8.08
C GLN A 444 18.26 33.70 8.26
N PRO A 445 18.18 32.37 8.45
CA PRO A 445 16.91 31.63 8.38
C PRO A 445 15.97 32.01 9.54
N GLU A 446 16.49 32.21 10.75
CA GLU A 446 15.69 32.71 11.87
C GLU A 446 15.06 34.07 11.58
N GLN A 447 15.78 34.99 10.93
CA GLN A 447 15.23 36.31 10.61
C GLN A 447 14.13 36.19 9.55
N MET A 448 14.35 35.37 8.53
CA MET A 448 13.36 35.06 7.49
C MET A 448 12.07 34.48 8.10
N ILE A 449 12.17 33.50 9.00
CA ILE A 449 10.99 32.91 9.68
C ILE A 449 10.32 33.92 10.63
N ARG A 450 11.11 34.73 11.36
CA ARG A 450 10.60 35.79 12.24
C ARG A 450 9.85 36.89 11.46
N ASN A 451 10.28 37.22 10.24
CA ASN A 451 9.60 38.18 9.38
C ASN A 451 8.21 37.70 8.93
N LEU A 452 8.07 36.43 8.51
CA LEU A 452 6.77 35.85 8.17
C LEU A 452 5.85 35.74 9.40
N THR A 453 6.40 35.26 10.52
CA THR A 453 5.61 34.99 11.73
C THR A 453 5.16 36.27 12.46
N ALA A 454 5.86 37.39 12.27
CA ALA A 454 5.37 38.72 12.67
C ALA A 454 4.06 39.14 11.97
N LYS A 455 3.75 38.55 10.80
CA LYS A 455 2.46 38.71 10.08
C LYS A 455 1.45 37.61 10.43
N GLY A 456 1.76 36.75 11.40
CA GLY A 456 0.93 35.59 11.78
C GLY A 456 1.13 34.35 10.91
N ARG A 457 1.96 34.40 9.86
CA ARG A 457 2.24 33.30 8.92
C ARG A 457 3.20 32.25 9.49
N ARG A 458 3.43 31.16 8.76
CA ARG A 458 4.39 30.08 9.07
C ARG A 458 5.33 29.81 7.90
N MET A 459 6.41 29.08 8.19
CA MET A 459 7.28 28.48 7.19
C MET A 459 7.23 26.96 7.31
N ILE A 460 7.31 26.26 6.18
CA ILE A 460 7.50 24.81 6.09
C ILE A 460 8.87 24.54 5.45
N THR A 461 9.65 23.58 5.93
CA THR A 461 10.84 23.06 5.22
C THR A 461 10.71 21.56 4.93
N ILE A 462 11.20 21.13 3.77
CA ILE A 462 11.29 19.70 3.40
C ILE A 462 12.42 18.97 4.16
N ILE A 463 12.14 17.76 4.64
CA ILE A 463 13.09 16.85 5.31
C ILE A 463 12.74 15.40 4.93
N ASP A 464 13.65 14.73 4.21
CA ASP A 464 13.41 13.40 3.63
C ASP A 464 14.20 12.30 4.38
N PRO A 465 13.86 11.00 4.23
CA PRO A 465 14.49 9.94 5.01
C PRO A 465 15.88 9.50 4.51
N HIS A 466 16.30 10.00 3.34
CA HIS A 466 17.56 9.63 2.70
C HIS A 466 18.70 10.55 3.16
N ILE A 467 19.70 9.99 3.83
CA ILE A 467 20.78 10.75 4.47
C ILE A 467 22.05 10.67 3.62
N LYS A 468 22.48 11.80 3.08
CA LYS A 468 23.71 11.96 2.29
C LYS A 468 24.94 11.35 2.99
N ARG A 469 25.69 10.51 2.27
CA ARG A 469 26.91 9.86 2.76
C ARG A 469 28.12 10.79 2.64
N GLU A 470 28.16 11.82 3.51
CA GLU A 470 29.21 12.86 3.55
C GLU A 470 29.88 12.93 4.93
N SER A 471 31.20 12.71 5.00
CA SER A 471 31.94 12.77 6.27
C SER A 471 31.91 14.18 6.87
N GLY A 472 31.61 14.28 8.17
CA GLY A 472 31.42 15.56 8.87
C GLY A 472 29.99 16.11 8.81
N TYR A 473 29.10 15.55 7.99
CA TYR A 473 27.66 15.79 8.14
C TYR A 473 27.17 15.06 9.39
N HIS A 474 26.71 15.83 10.39
CA HIS A 474 26.43 15.33 11.73
C HIS A 474 25.34 14.23 11.77
N ILE A 475 24.23 14.41 11.05
CA ILE A 475 23.15 13.40 10.95
C ILE A 475 23.68 12.07 10.39
N HIS A 476 24.53 12.13 9.35
CA HIS A 476 25.14 10.94 8.77
C HIS A 476 26.11 10.25 9.74
N SER A 477 26.98 11.05 10.35
CA SER A 477 28.03 10.55 11.26
C SER A 477 27.40 9.87 12.48
N GLU A 478 26.41 10.51 13.13
CA GLU A 478 25.67 9.92 14.25
C GLU A 478 24.91 8.64 13.87
N ALA A 479 24.29 8.61 12.68
CA ALA A 479 23.52 7.44 12.24
C ALA A 479 24.44 6.25 11.91
N THR A 480 25.61 6.48 11.31
CA THR A 480 26.63 5.44 11.10
C THR A 480 27.23 4.96 12.43
N ASP A 481 27.66 5.87 13.32
CA ASP A 481 28.27 5.52 14.61
C ASP A 481 27.34 4.68 15.50
N ARG A 482 26.02 4.84 15.35
CA ARG A 482 24.98 4.09 16.08
C ARG A 482 24.36 2.94 15.28
N GLY A 483 24.74 2.76 14.02
CA GLY A 483 24.23 1.71 13.13
C GLY A 483 22.75 1.86 12.74
N TYR A 484 22.18 3.06 12.80
CA TYR A 484 20.75 3.38 12.63
C TYR A 484 20.20 3.25 11.19
N TYR A 485 21.01 2.90 10.21
CA TYR A 485 20.58 2.68 8.83
C TYR A 485 20.00 1.27 8.60
N VAL A 486 19.03 1.16 7.67
CA VAL A 486 18.59 -0.12 7.10
C VAL A 486 19.81 -0.84 6.51
N LYS A 487 19.87 -2.17 6.61
CA LYS A 487 20.98 -2.96 6.08
C LYS A 487 20.66 -3.53 4.70
N ASN A 488 21.68 -3.73 3.89
CA ASN A 488 21.61 -4.66 2.75
C ASN A 488 21.63 -6.12 3.24
N LYS A 489 21.35 -7.07 2.35
CA LYS A 489 21.36 -8.52 2.66
C LYS A 489 22.68 -9.07 3.17
N ASP A 490 23.80 -8.42 2.86
CA ASP A 490 25.14 -8.78 3.31
C ASP A 490 25.48 -8.17 4.69
N GLY A 491 24.55 -7.42 5.31
CA GLY A 491 24.65 -6.86 6.65
C GLY A 491 25.32 -5.48 6.75
N GLY A 492 25.78 -4.90 5.63
CA GLY A 492 26.29 -3.53 5.58
C GLY A 492 25.15 -2.49 5.52
N ASP A 493 25.44 -1.23 5.84
CA ASP A 493 24.47 -0.14 5.64
C ASP A 493 24.02 -0.07 4.17
N PHE A 494 22.71 0.01 3.93
CA PHE A 494 22.16 0.16 2.58
C PHE A 494 22.60 1.49 1.97
N GLU A 495 23.06 1.44 0.73
CA GLU A 495 23.42 2.61 -0.09
C GLU A 495 22.53 2.64 -1.34
N GLY A 496 21.85 3.76 -1.54
CA GLY A 496 21.09 4.08 -2.74
C GLY A 496 21.35 5.52 -3.17
N TRP A 497 20.83 5.91 -4.32
CA TRP A 497 20.92 7.27 -4.84
C TRP A 497 19.57 7.99 -4.70
N CYS A 498 19.61 9.26 -4.29
CA CYS A 498 18.46 10.16 -4.28
C CYS A 498 18.98 11.61 -4.51
N TRP A 499 18.26 12.65 -4.08
CA TRP A 499 18.61 14.06 -4.33
C TRP A 499 20.06 14.50 -3.98
N PRO A 500 20.71 14.03 -2.89
CA PRO A 500 22.13 14.33 -2.62
C PRO A 500 23.14 13.41 -3.32
N GLY A 501 22.69 12.47 -4.17
CA GLY A 501 23.50 11.38 -4.69
C GLY A 501 23.55 10.20 -3.70
N SER A 502 24.75 9.67 -3.44
CA SER A 502 24.98 8.54 -2.51
C SER A 502 24.40 8.82 -1.12
N SER A 503 23.46 7.96 -0.70
CA SER A 503 22.59 8.14 0.46
C SER A 503 22.39 6.82 1.21
N SER A 504 22.21 6.89 2.53
CA SER A 504 21.73 5.77 3.35
C SER A 504 20.40 6.12 4.02
N TYR A 505 19.55 5.11 4.20
CA TYR A 505 18.15 5.25 4.58
C TYR A 505 17.98 4.80 6.03
N LEU A 506 17.40 5.66 6.87
CA LEU A 506 17.25 5.41 8.30
C LEU A 506 16.23 4.29 8.55
N ASP A 507 16.52 3.41 9.50
CA ASP A 507 15.59 2.32 9.84
C ASP A 507 14.48 2.80 10.77
N PHE A 508 13.48 3.49 10.20
CA PHE A 508 12.34 4.00 10.96
C PHE A 508 11.42 2.92 11.56
N LEU A 509 11.61 1.62 11.26
CA LEU A 509 10.96 0.52 11.99
C LEU A 509 11.50 0.44 13.44
N ASN A 510 12.75 0.86 13.67
CA ASN A 510 13.34 0.90 15.00
C ASN A 510 12.81 2.10 15.82
N PRO A 511 12.15 1.88 16.98
CA PRO A 511 11.65 2.97 17.81
C PRO A 511 12.77 3.87 18.39
N GLU A 512 14.00 3.37 18.54
CA GLU A 512 15.15 4.19 18.95
C GLU A 512 15.53 5.21 17.85
N VAL A 513 15.48 4.79 16.58
CA VAL A 513 15.73 5.67 15.43
C VAL A 513 14.62 6.73 15.32
N ARG A 514 13.34 6.34 15.51
CA ARG A 514 12.21 7.28 15.59
C ARG A 514 12.43 8.33 16.68
N GLN A 515 12.85 7.90 17.87
CA GLN A 515 13.08 8.78 19.02
C GLN A 515 14.32 9.68 18.84
N TRP A 516 15.42 9.19 18.27
CA TRP A 516 16.59 10.01 17.94
C TRP A 516 16.27 11.04 16.85
N TRP A 517 15.57 10.64 15.79
CA TRP A 517 15.11 11.55 14.73
C TRP A 517 14.25 12.68 15.29
N ALA A 518 13.34 12.36 16.21
CA ALA A 518 12.52 13.36 16.90
C ALA A 518 13.36 14.41 17.63
N THR A 519 14.47 14.06 18.29
CA THR A 519 15.36 15.06 18.94
C THR A 519 16.01 16.01 17.94
N LYS A 520 16.21 15.61 16.67
CA LYS A 520 16.83 16.49 15.65
C LYS A 520 15.97 17.69 15.26
N PHE A 521 14.72 17.74 15.68
CA PHE A 521 13.85 18.91 15.54
C PHE A 521 14.01 19.93 16.69
N GLU A 522 14.69 19.59 17.79
CA GLU A 522 14.93 20.53 18.88
C GLU A 522 15.76 21.75 18.41
N LEU A 523 15.50 22.93 18.98
CA LEU A 523 16.04 24.21 18.49
C LEU A 523 17.57 24.31 18.59
N ASP A 524 18.19 23.54 19.47
CA ASP A 524 19.64 23.43 19.56
C ASP A 524 20.23 22.40 18.57
N GLN A 525 19.43 21.47 18.05
CA GLN A 525 19.84 20.53 17.02
C GLN A 525 19.63 21.14 15.62
N TYR A 526 18.40 21.48 15.24
CA TYR A 526 18.09 22.16 13.97
C TYR A 526 18.37 23.66 14.07
N LYS A 527 19.65 24.03 14.01
CA LYS A 527 20.08 25.44 13.98
C LYS A 527 19.38 26.21 12.86
N GLY A 528 18.97 27.44 13.15
CA GLY A 528 18.23 28.28 12.20
C GLY A 528 16.71 28.07 12.20
N SER A 529 16.19 27.03 12.86
CA SER A 529 14.76 26.80 13.02
C SER A 529 14.13 27.67 14.13
N THR A 530 12.80 27.66 14.22
CA THR A 530 12.04 28.26 15.32
C THR A 530 10.84 27.37 15.67
N GLU A 531 10.15 27.67 16.78
CA GLU A 531 8.87 27.02 17.14
C GLU A 531 7.78 27.11 16.04
N HIS A 532 7.94 28.03 15.09
CA HIS A 532 6.99 28.31 14.01
C HIS A 532 7.43 27.78 12.62
N LEU A 533 8.54 27.05 12.55
CA LEU A 533 8.95 26.29 11.37
C LEU A 533 8.33 24.88 11.44
N PHE A 534 7.47 24.51 10.51
CA PHE A 534 6.92 23.16 10.42
C PHE A 534 7.63 22.39 9.28
N THR A 535 7.33 21.11 9.13
CA THR A 535 8.07 20.23 8.21
C THR A 535 7.16 19.51 7.24
N TRP A 536 7.62 19.43 5.99
CA TRP A 536 7.14 18.52 4.95
C TRP A 536 8.10 17.32 4.94
N ASN A 537 7.56 16.10 4.92
CA ASN A 537 8.33 14.91 4.61
C ASN A 537 7.95 14.44 3.22
N ASP A 538 8.95 14.16 2.39
CA ASP A 538 8.79 13.67 1.03
C ASP A 538 9.71 12.46 0.76
N MET A 539 9.60 11.87 -0.43
CA MET A 539 10.45 10.77 -0.90
C MET A 539 10.46 9.56 0.06
N ASN A 540 9.36 9.36 0.79
CA ASN A 540 9.30 8.51 1.99
C ASN A 540 8.62 7.16 1.79
N GLU A 541 8.44 6.74 0.55
CA GLU A 541 7.98 5.42 0.14
C GLU A 541 8.81 4.26 0.72
N PRO A 542 10.17 4.24 0.70
CA PRO A 542 11.13 5.30 0.29
C PRO A 542 11.47 5.31 -1.20
N SER A 543 11.58 6.51 -1.79
CA SER A 543 12.13 6.69 -3.14
C SER A 543 13.64 6.43 -3.17
N VAL A 544 14.09 5.63 -4.14
CA VAL A 544 15.48 5.25 -4.39
C VAL A 544 15.73 5.24 -5.90
N PHE A 545 16.36 6.29 -6.44
CA PHE A 545 16.49 6.53 -7.89
C PHE A 545 17.24 5.45 -8.67
N ASN A 546 18.05 4.64 -7.99
CA ASN A 546 18.78 3.50 -8.56
C ASN A 546 18.32 2.15 -7.98
N GLY A 547 17.12 2.09 -7.38
CA GLY A 547 16.52 0.87 -6.87
C GLY A 547 15.45 0.28 -7.80
N PRO A 548 15.05 -0.98 -7.58
CA PRO A 548 13.94 -1.58 -8.32
C PRO A 548 12.67 -0.76 -8.11
N GLU A 549 11.97 -0.43 -9.19
CA GLU A 549 10.71 0.33 -9.15
C GLU A 549 10.84 1.72 -8.50
N VAL A 550 12.05 2.32 -8.50
CA VAL A 550 12.35 3.57 -7.80
C VAL A 550 12.20 3.44 -6.26
N THR A 551 12.34 2.23 -5.69
CA THR A 551 12.30 2.02 -4.23
C THR A 551 13.37 1.02 -3.74
N MET A 552 13.40 0.76 -2.43
CA MET A 552 14.42 -0.06 -1.77
C MET A 552 14.32 -1.54 -2.17
N HIS A 553 15.46 -2.24 -2.17
CA HIS A 553 15.51 -3.66 -2.54
C HIS A 553 14.78 -4.50 -1.49
N LYS A 554 13.92 -5.42 -1.93
CA LYS A 554 13.05 -6.23 -1.05
C LYS A 554 13.79 -7.05 0.00
N ASP A 555 15.03 -7.46 -0.29
CA ASP A 555 15.92 -8.20 0.60
C ASP A 555 16.86 -7.32 1.45
N CYS A 556 16.59 -6.01 1.54
CA CYS A 556 17.14 -5.17 2.61
C CYS A 556 16.54 -5.57 3.96
N ILE A 557 17.31 -5.41 5.04
CA ILE A 557 16.99 -5.92 6.37
C ILE A 557 16.79 -4.78 7.37
N HIS A 558 15.64 -4.81 8.03
CA HIS A 558 15.22 -3.88 9.09
C HIS A 558 15.40 -4.49 10.50
N THR A 559 15.29 -3.65 11.53
CA THR A 559 15.39 -4.03 12.94
C THR A 559 14.40 -5.15 13.29
N GLY A 560 14.90 -6.17 14.00
CA GLY A 560 14.19 -7.42 14.24
C GLY A 560 14.49 -8.52 13.21
N GLY A 561 15.15 -8.19 12.09
CA GLY A 561 15.51 -9.14 11.03
C GLY A 561 14.47 -9.31 9.93
N TRP A 562 13.48 -8.41 9.87
CA TRP A 562 12.45 -8.35 8.83
C TRP A 562 13.05 -7.92 7.49
N GLU A 563 12.55 -8.48 6.39
CA GLU A 563 12.88 -8.03 5.04
C GLU A 563 12.08 -6.77 4.70
N HIS A 564 12.61 -5.91 3.82
CA HIS A 564 11.91 -4.69 3.40
C HIS A 564 10.52 -5.02 2.82
N ARG A 565 10.39 -6.16 2.11
CA ARG A 565 9.10 -6.66 1.61
C ARG A 565 8.02 -6.81 2.68
N ASP A 566 8.41 -7.03 3.95
CA ASP A 566 7.48 -7.33 5.04
C ASP A 566 6.82 -6.06 5.59
N ILE A 567 7.53 -4.92 5.48
CA ILE A 567 7.21 -3.67 6.17
C ILE A 567 7.05 -2.46 5.24
N HIS A 568 7.37 -2.61 3.95
CA HIS A 568 7.51 -1.52 2.97
C HIS A 568 6.41 -0.46 3.08
N ASN A 569 5.14 -0.86 3.05
CA ASN A 569 4.02 0.10 3.07
C ASN A 569 3.90 0.90 4.38
N MET A 570 4.52 0.47 5.48
CA MET A 570 4.62 1.22 6.73
C MET A 570 5.84 2.16 6.82
N TYR A 571 6.86 2.01 5.97
CA TYR A 571 8.06 2.85 6.04
C TYR A 571 7.69 4.33 5.94
N GLY A 572 6.83 4.67 4.96
CA GLY A 572 6.28 6.01 4.79
C GLY A 572 5.35 6.51 5.90
N MET A 573 4.80 5.63 6.75
CA MET A 573 4.05 6.03 7.94
C MET A 573 4.98 6.45 9.09
N PHE A 574 6.13 5.80 9.24
CA PHE A 574 7.01 6.02 10.39
C PHE A 574 7.80 7.33 10.35
N LEU A 575 8.13 7.87 9.16
CA LEU A 575 8.81 9.17 9.06
C LEU A 575 7.91 10.32 9.55
N PRO A 576 6.68 10.54 9.03
CA PRO A 576 5.76 11.55 9.56
C PRO A 576 5.44 11.38 11.05
N MET A 577 5.32 10.13 11.53
CA MET A 577 5.18 9.83 12.96
C MET A 577 6.36 10.39 13.78
N SER A 578 7.59 10.17 13.30
CA SER A 578 8.83 10.62 13.96
C SER A 578 9.01 12.14 13.89
N THR A 579 8.67 12.76 12.75
CA THR A 579 8.65 14.22 12.56
C THR A 579 7.62 14.89 13.46
N TYR A 580 6.42 14.32 13.59
CA TYR A 580 5.38 14.78 14.51
C TYR A 580 5.83 14.73 15.97
N MET A 581 6.47 13.62 16.38
CA MET A 581 7.12 13.54 17.70
C MET A 581 8.18 14.64 17.89
N GLY A 582 8.98 14.94 16.85
CA GLY A 582 9.99 16.00 16.91
C GLY A 582 9.41 17.40 17.08
N HIS A 583 8.34 17.73 16.37
CA HIS A 583 7.63 19.00 16.59
C HIS A 583 7.04 19.12 18.00
N LEU A 584 6.52 18.02 18.56
CA LEU A 584 6.04 17.99 19.95
C LEU A 584 7.17 18.14 20.97
N LEU A 585 8.33 17.48 20.78
CA LEU A 585 9.48 17.67 21.69
C LEU A 585 9.92 19.14 21.69
N ARG A 586 10.07 19.73 20.49
CA ARG A 586 10.48 21.12 20.31
C ARG A 586 9.54 22.14 20.97
N SER A 587 8.24 21.88 21.06
CA SER A 587 7.25 22.77 21.70
C SER A 587 7.10 22.56 23.22
N GLY A 588 7.74 21.51 23.77
CA GLY A 588 7.52 21.05 25.14
C GLY A 588 6.17 20.35 25.32
N HIS A 589 5.81 19.51 24.34
CA HIS A 589 4.56 18.75 24.20
C HIS A 589 3.30 19.63 24.13
N LYS A 590 3.31 20.63 23.23
CA LYS A 590 2.22 21.58 22.96
C LYS A 590 1.87 21.69 21.49
#